data_AF-A0A9Q9D7F1-F1
#
_entry.id   AF-A0A9Q9D7F1-F1
#
_cell.length_a   1.000
_cell.length_b   1.000
_cell.length_c   1.000
_cell.angle_alpha   90.00
_cell.angle_beta   90.00
_cell.angle_gamma   90.00
#
_symmetry.space_group_name_H-M   'P 1'
#
loop_
_entity.id
_entity.type
_entity.pdbx_description
1 polymer ?
#
loop_
_entity_poly.entity_id
_entity_poly.type
_entity_poly.pdbx_seq_one_letter_code
_entity_poly.pdbx_strand_id
1 'polypeptide(L)'
;MNKKLLSLLAVSTLSLGVLTACGSGEKKSEETKTEQSAEVFAGATAGTDNFDTLSKGLSKDGAWIAAISKDLDASDKTLNVEGDFKNKEGEEARKLALYTQDADRKVTDRYTLTVQKLEVNSPQFYISNGTVKGDVEVNAEGFHGQTGKGVDGEAMIDGNLIFKNQELMDAYNKLPSEEQVKVTGETTVK
;
A
#
# COMPACT_ATOMS: atom_id res chain seq x y z
N MET A 1 38.61 -31.51 27.93
CA MET A 1 37.88 -30.67 28.91
C MET A 1 36.40 -30.79 28.59
N ASN A 2 35.67 -31.44 29.49
CA ASN A 2 34.25 -31.73 29.38
C ASN A 2 33.44 -30.66 30.13
N LYS A 3 32.22 -30.45 29.62
CA LYS A 3 31.11 -29.66 30.16
C LYS A 3 30.95 -29.72 31.68
N LYS A 4 30.56 -28.58 32.26
CA LYS A 4 29.80 -28.38 33.51
C LYS A 4 29.18 -26.97 33.46
N LEU A 5 28.08 -26.58 34.08
CA LEU A 5 26.87 -27.16 34.70
C LEU A 5 26.17 -25.92 35.36
N LEU A 6 24.83 -25.91 35.44
CA LEU A 6 23.94 -25.21 36.42
C LEU A 6 24.00 -23.66 36.56
N SER A 7 22.89 -22.92 36.58
CA SER A 7 21.64 -22.96 37.37
C SER A 7 21.71 -22.30 38.76
N LEU A 8 20.73 -21.43 39.00
CA LEU A 8 19.99 -21.12 40.24
C LEU A 8 20.40 -19.95 41.17
N LEU A 9 19.30 -19.27 41.60
CA LEU A 9 19.03 -18.49 42.83
C LEU A 9 19.69 -17.11 42.96
N ALA A 10 19.13 -16.10 43.64
CA ALA A 10 17.78 -15.73 44.08
C ALA A 10 17.92 -14.39 44.83
N VAL A 11 16.90 -13.53 44.70
CA VAL A 11 16.22 -12.69 45.71
C VAL A 11 17.02 -12.09 46.88
N SER A 12 16.70 -10.81 47.16
CA SER A 12 16.91 -9.99 48.38
C SER A 12 17.75 -8.75 48.05
N THR A 13 17.37 -7.51 48.32
CA THR A 13 16.44 -6.99 49.32
C THR A 13 16.04 -5.55 48.96
N LEU A 14 14.77 -5.26 49.22
CA LEU A 14 14.16 -3.96 49.48
C LEU A 14 15.12 -2.93 50.12
N SER A 15 15.17 -1.73 49.54
CA SER A 15 15.25 -0.50 50.34
C SER A 15 14.38 0.57 49.70
N LEU A 16 13.27 0.84 50.40
CA LEU A 16 12.39 1.98 50.13
C LEU A 16 13.16 3.26 50.44
N GLY A 17 13.35 4.11 49.43
CA GLY A 17 13.55 5.54 49.60
C GLY A 17 12.26 6.25 49.21
N VAL A 18 11.43 6.59 50.19
CA VAL A 18 10.26 7.45 50.01
C VAL A 18 10.74 8.90 50.05
N LEU A 19 10.55 9.64 48.96
CA LEU A 19 10.46 11.10 48.98
C LEU A 19 9.22 11.54 48.21
N THR A 20 8.31 12.10 49.00
CA THR A 20 7.05 12.78 48.70
C THR A 20 7.19 13.96 47.73
N ALA A 21 6.26 14.09 46.78
CA ALA A 21 5.75 15.38 46.31
C ALA A 21 4.36 15.22 45.64
N CYS A 22 3.47 16.17 45.94
CA CYS A 22 2.04 16.25 45.63
C CYS A 22 1.62 16.03 44.17
N GLY A 23 0.62 15.16 43.97
CA GLY A 23 -0.75 15.57 43.62
C GLY A 23 -0.99 16.44 42.37
N SER A 24 -1.32 15.80 41.25
CA SER A 24 -2.63 15.89 40.59
C SER A 24 -2.74 14.77 39.55
N GLY A 25 -3.83 14.00 39.62
CA GLY A 25 -4.00 12.76 38.89
C GLY A 25 -4.05 12.93 37.38
N GLU A 26 -3.17 12.21 36.67
CA GLU A 26 -3.25 12.03 35.23
C GLU A 26 -4.01 10.74 34.92
N LYS A 27 -5.07 10.92 34.12
CA LYS A 27 -5.95 9.86 33.64
C LYS A 27 -5.17 8.90 32.75
N LYS A 28 -5.25 7.62 33.14
CA LYS A 28 -5.18 6.46 32.25
C LYS A 28 -5.92 6.77 30.94
N SER A 29 -5.18 6.81 29.83
CA SER A 29 -5.73 6.83 28.48
C SER A 29 -5.28 5.55 27.79
N GLU A 30 -6.28 4.78 27.36
CA GLU A 30 -6.17 3.48 26.69
C GLU A 30 -5.25 3.53 25.47
N GLU A 31 -4.23 2.67 25.47
CA GLU A 31 -3.64 2.14 24.24
C GLU A 31 -4.60 1.10 23.66
N THR A 32 -5.40 1.46 22.67
CA THR A 32 -6.16 0.50 21.85
C THR A 32 -6.15 0.88 20.36
N LYS A 33 -5.23 1.77 19.94
CA LYS A 33 -5.17 2.27 18.54
C LYS A 33 -4.11 1.60 17.66
N THR A 34 -3.24 0.75 18.21
CA THR A 34 -2.05 0.26 17.49
C THR A 34 -2.26 -1.10 16.83
N GLU A 35 -3.09 -1.98 17.40
CA GLU A 35 -3.28 -3.36 16.89
C GLU A 35 -4.17 -3.43 15.64
N GLN A 36 -5.23 -2.60 15.57
CA GLN A 36 -6.15 -2.59 14.42
C GLN A 36 -5.50 -2.07 13.14
N SER A 37 -4.47 -1.22 13.27
CA SER A 37 -3.68 -0.72 12.14
C SER A 37 -2.87 -1.85 11.51
N ALA A 38 -2.07 -2.57 12.32
CA ALA A 38 -1.15 -3.59 11.84
C ALA A 38 -1.85 -4.78 11.15
N GLU A 39 -2.99 -5.25 11.67
CA GLU A 39 -3.75 -6.36 11.08
C GLU A 39 -4.43 -5.97 9.75
N VAL A 40 -4.97 -4.75 9.65
CA VAL A 40 -5.57 -4.25 8.40
C VAL A 40 -4.50 -4.07 7.32
N PHE A 41 -3.28 -3.66 7.69
CA PHE A 41 -2.15 -3.55 6.75
C PHE A 41 -1.62 -4.90 6.27
N ALA A 42 -1.56 -5.89 7.16
CA ALA A 42 -1.23 -7.26 6.78
C ALA A 42 -2.29 -7.83 5.81
N GLY A 43 -3.57 -7.58 6.06
CA GLY A 43 -4.68 -8.02 5.21
C GLY A 43 -4.69 -7.35 3.82
N ALA A 44 -4.51 -6.02 3.76
CA ALA A 44 -4.43 -5.31 2.49
C ALA A 44 -3.18 -5.72 1.68
N THR A 45 -2.05 -5.96 2.34
CA THR A 45 -0.83 -6.46 1.68
C THR A 45 -0.99 -7.90 1.18
N ALA A 46 -1.75 -8.73 1.90
CA ALA A 46 -2.02 -10.13 1.54
C ALA A 46 -3.08 -10.29 0.44
N GLY A 47 -3.86 -9.25 0.17
CA GLY A 47 -4.98 -9.28 -0.77
C GLY A 47 -6.33 -9.29 -0.06
N THR A 48 -7.18 -8.32 -0.38
CA THR A 48 -8.53 -8.21 0.16
C THR A 48 -9.59 -8.33 -0.93
N ASP A 49 -10.81 -8.73 -0.55
CA ASP A 49 -11.99 -8.64 -1.41
C ASP A 49 -13.02 -7.61 -0.93
N ASN A 50 -12.60 -6.72 -0.02
CA ASN A 50 -13.44 -5.70 0.57
C ASN A 50 -12.89 -4.30 0.24
N PHE A 51 -13.76 -3.44 -0.31
CA PHE A 51 -13.37 -2.10 -0.73
C PHE A 51 -12.87 -1.23 0.44
N ASP A 52 -13.50 -1.29 1.61
CA ASP A 52 -13.11 -0.46 2.76
C ASP A 52 -11.72 -0.86 3.28
N THR A 53 -11.41 -2.16 3.27
CA THR A 53 -10.06 -2.65 3.59
C THR A 53 -9.03 -2.17 2.57
N LEU A 54 -9.35 -2.23 1.27
CA LEU A 54 -8.47 -1.71 0.20
C LEU A 54 -8.25 -0.21 0.35
N SER A 55 -9.32 0.56 0.55
CA SER A 55 -9.29 2.01 0.72
C SER A 55 -8.47 2.43 1.94
N LYS A 56 -8.61 1.74 3.08
CA LYS A 56 -7.74 1.96 4.25
C LYS A 56 -6.28 1.64 3.95
N GLY A 57 -6.02 0.53 3.25
CA GLY A 57 -4.67 0.15 2.83
C GLY A 57 -3.99 1.18 1.92
N LEU A 58 -4.77 1.87 1.08
CA LEU A 58 -4.32 2.92 0.17
C LEU A 58 -4.38 4.35 0.74
N SER A 59 -4.79 4.53 2.00
CA SER A 59 -4.78 5.83 2.69
C SER A 59 -3.38 6.25 3.16
N LYS A 60 -3.26 7.48 3.67
CA LYS A 60 -2.01 8.03 4.25
C LYS A 60 -1.44 7.19 5.39
N ASP A 61 -2.32 6.55 6.17
CA ASP A 61 -1.93 5.69 7.30
C ASP A 61 -1.70 4.24 6.85
N GLY A 62 -1.83 3.96 5.56
CA GLY A 62 -1.76 2.63 4.95
C GLY A 62 -0.38 1.96 4.95
N ALA A 63 -0.17 1.07 3.98
CA ALA A 63 1.09 0.36 3.78
C ALA A 63 1.54 0.46 2.32
N TRP A 64 2.84 0.44 2.06
CA TRP A 64 3.39 0.67 0.72
C TRP A 64 2.80 -0.23 -0.40
N ILE A 65 2.23 -1.40 -0.06
CA ILE A 65 1.41 -2.24 -0.95
C ILE A 65 -0.02 -2.33 -0.41
N ALA A 66 -1.00 -2.23 -1.31
CA ALA A 66 -2.31 -2.84 -1.14
C ALA A 66 -2.65 -3.74 -2.34
N ALA A 67 -3.42 -4.81 -2.10
CA ALA A 67 -3.71 -5.84 -3.09
C ALA A 67 -5.19 -6.27 -3.03
N ILE A 68 -5.72 -6.75 -4.15
CA ILE A 68 -6.99 -7.48 -4.19
C ILE A 68 -6.78 -8.97 -4.48
N SER A 69 -7.64 -9.82 -3.94
CA SER A 69 -7.54 -11.29 -4.09
C SER A 69 -8.51 -11.90 -5.09
N LYS A 70 -9.41 -11.08 -5.66
CA LYS A 70 -10.32 -11.39 -6.76
C LYS A 70 -10.83 -10.07 -7.35
N ASP A 71 -11.64 -10.16 -8.41
CA ASP A 71 -12.36 -9.00 -8.94
C ASP A 71 -13.18 -8.30 -7.84
N LEU A 72 -13.08 -6.98 -7.80
CA LEU A 72 -13.70 -6.14 -6.79
C LEU A 72 -14.51 -5.03 -7.46
N ASP A 73 -15.82 -5.02 -7.24
CA ASP A 73 -16.73 -4.00 -7.79
C ASP A 73 -17.09 -2.99 -6.71
N ALA A 74 -16.71 -1.74 -6.96
CA ALA A 74 -17.05 -0.55 -6.23
C ALA A 74 -17.31 0.61 -7.22
N SER A 75 -18.03 0.32 -8.30
CA SER A 75 -18.31 1.22 -9.43
C SER A 75 -18.90 2.60 -9.06
N ASP A 76 -19.49 2.76 -7.87
CA ASP A 76 -20.02 4.02 -7.35
C ASP A 76 -19.02 4.78 -6.44
N LYS A 77 -17.81 4.26 -6.24
CA LYS A 77 -16.82 4.81 -5.30
C LYS A 77 -15.62 5.43 -6.00
N THR A 78 -15.10 6.49 -5.37
CA THR A 78 -13.75 6.98 -5.62
C THR A 78 -12.77 6.30 -4.66
N LEU A 79 -11.70 5.73 -5.19
CA LEU A 79 -10.60 5.19 -4.41
C LEU A 79 -9.45 6.20 -4.39
N ASN A 80 -9.07 6.66 -3.20
CA ASN A 80 -7.95 7.59 -3.03
C ASN A 80 -6.67 6.82 -2.72
N VAL A 81 -5.59 7.15 -3.43
CA VAL A 81 -4.24 6.68 -3.15
C VAL A 81 -3.45 7.83 -2.55
N GLU A 82 -3.12 7.74 -1.27
CA GLU A 82 -2.46 8.81 -0.53
C GLU A 82 -1.23 8.32 0.24
N GLY A 83 -0.43 9.28 0.69
CA GLY A 83 0.73 9.09 1.59
C GLY A 83 2.04 8.85 0.85
N ASP A 84 3.14 8.96 1.60
CA ASP A 84 4.49 8.82 1.08
C ASP A 84 5.12 7.57 1.69
N PHE A 85 5.46 6.61 0.85
CA PHE A 85 5.87 5.28 1.28
C PHE A 85 7.19 4.87 0.64
N LYS A 86 7.91 3.98 1.31
CA LYS A 86 9.11 3.36 0.80
C LYS A 86 8.93 1.85 0.69
N ASN A 87 9.47 1.26 -0.38
CA ASN A 87 9.58 -0.18 -0.50
C ASN A 87 10.63 -0.74 0.49
N LYS A 88 10.77 -2.06 0.50
CA LYS A 88 11.76 -2.78 1.33
C LYS A 88 13.23 -2.41 1.04
N GLU A 89 13.51 -1.81 -0.13
CA GLU A 89 14.82 -1.36 -0.57
C GLU A 89 15.09 0.10 -0.18
N GLY A 90 14.11 0.79 0.43
CA GLY A 90 14.22 2.16 0.90
C GLY A 90 13.93 3.22 -0.18
N GLU A 91 13.45 2.79 -1.35
CA GLU A 91 13.08 3.62 -2.48
C GLU A 91 11.61 4.06 -2.33
N GLU A 92 11.30 5.27 -2.77
CA GLU A 92 9.92 5.76 -2.77
C GLU A 92 9.06 4.92 -3.71
N ALA A 93 7.94 4.38 -3.21
CA ALA A 93 7.09 3.47 -3.97
C ALA A 93 5.71 3.30 -3.33
N ARG A 94 4.68 3.26 -4.16
CA ARG A 94 3.31 2.89 -3.76
C ARG A 94 2.71 1.90 -4.75
N LYS A 95 2.28 0.73 -4.28
CA LYS A 95 1.82 -0.37 -5.14
C LYS A 95 0.34 -0.69 -4.93
N LEU A 96 -0.40 -0.78 -6.03
CA LEU A 96 -1.68 -1.48 -6.10
C LEU A 96 -1.50 -2.78 -6.88
N ALA A 97 -1.61 -3.93 -6.21
CA ALA A 97 -1.50 -5.25 -6.83
C ALA A 97 -2.87 -5.83 -7.20
N LEU A 98 -3.08 -6.10 -8.49
CA LEU A 98 -4.32 -6.67 -9.01
C LEU A 98 -4.07 -8.05 -9.61
N TYR A 99 -3.28 -8.87 -8.93
CA TYR A 99 -2.86 -10.17 -9.42
C TYR A 99 -2.51 -11.11 -8.26
N THR A 100 -2.44 -12.40 -8.56
CA THR A 100 -1.82 -13.39 -7.68
C THR A 100 -0.71 -14.14 -8.40
N GLN A 101 0.17 -14.77 -7.64
CA GLN A 101 1.33 -15.48 -8.16
C GLN A 101 1.60 -16.75 -7.34
N ASP A 102 2.29 -17.70 -7.96
CA ASP A 102 2.77 -18.91 -7.29
C ASP A 102 4.06 -18.65 -6.46
N ALA A 103 4.57 -19.72 -5.84
CA ALA A 103 5.80 -19.68 -5.04
C ALA A 103 7.05 -19.31 -5.86
N ASP A 104 7.03 -19.57 -7.16
CA ASP A 104 8.11 -19.22 -8.11
C ASP A 104 7.97 -17.80 -8.66
N ARG A 105 7.01 -17.01 -8.13
CA ARG A 105 6.67 -15.63 -8.53
C ARG A 105 6.16 -15.51 -9.95
N LYS A 106 5.57 -16.57 -10.49
CA LYS A 106 4.87 -16.50 -11.76
C LYS A 106 3.44 -16.01 -11.51
N VAL A 107 3.02 -14.97 -12.22
CA VAL A 107 1.62 -14.52 -12.21
C VAL A 107 0.71 -15.68 -12.63
N THR A 108 -0.27 -16.01 -11.79
CA THR A 108 -1.25 -17.08 -12.07
C THR A 108 -2.62 -16.54 -12.41
N ASP A 109 -3.01 -15.39 -11.82
CA ASP A 109 -4.28 -14.72 -12.12
C ASP A 109 -4.11 -13.20 -12.07
N ARG A 110 -5.03 -12.52 -12.76
CA ARG A 110 -5.16 -11.05 -12.78
C ARG A 110 -6.61 -10.68 -12.49
N TYR A 111 -6.79 -9.57 -11.80
CA TYR A 111 -8.08 -9.13 -11.28
C TYR A 111 -8.45 -7.75 -11.82
N THR A 112 -9.74 -7.48 -11.82
CA THR A 112 -10.33 -6.19 -12.17
C THR A 112 -10.83 -5.48 -10.91
N LEU A 113 -10.30 -4.29 -10.66
CA LEU A 113 -10.86 -3.33 -9.73
C LEU A 113 -11.80 -2.39 -10.50
N THR A 114 -13.11 -2.49 -10.27
CA THR A 114 -14.08 -1.56 -10.85
C THR A 114 -14.38 -0.44 -9.85
N VAL A 115 -14.14 0.80 -10.24
CA VAL A 115 -14.37 2.01 -9.44
C VAL A 115 -14.96 3.12 -10.33
N GLN A 116 -15.59 4.12 -9.74
CA GLN A 116 -15.92 5.34 -10.50
C GLN A 116 -14.62 6.04 -10.93
N LYS A 117 -13.71 6.23 -9.97
CA LYS A 117 -12.45 6.94 -10.15
C LYS A 117 -11.37 6.42 -9.20
N LEU A 118 -10.14 6.33 -9.68
CA LEU A 118 -8.94 6.17 -8.87
C LEU A 118 -8.19 7.52 -8.83
N GLU A 119 -8.06 8.11 -7.65
CA GLU A 119 -7.39 9.40 -7.48
C GLU A 119 -6.00 9.21 -6.85
N VAL A 120 -4.96 9.44 -7.64
CA VAL A 120 -3.57 9.16 -7.31
C VAL A 120 -2.89 10.42 -6.79
N ASN A 121 -2.73 10.49 -5.48
CA ASN A 121 -2.05 11.58 -4.78
C ASN A 121 -0.73 11.15 -4.10
N SER A 122 -0.32 9.89 -4.28
CA SER A 122 0.90 9.30 -3.71
C SER A 122 2.01 9.26 -4.77
N PRO A 123 3.24 9.74 -4.47
CA PRO A 123 4.37 9.65 -5.38
C PRO A 123 4.77 8.21 -5.72
N GLN A 124 5.33 8.00 -6.91
CA GLN A 124 5.82 6.69 -7.38
C GLN A 124 4.75 5.59 -7.29
N PHE A 125 3.48 5.97 -7.47
CA PHE A 125 2.37 5.02 -7.51
C PHE A 125 2.41 4.19 -8.78
N TYR A 126 2.23 2.88 -8.65
CA TYR A 126 2.10 2.01 -9.80
C TYR A 126 1.04 0.94 -9.64
N ILE A 127 0.41 0.64 -10.77
CA ILE A 127 -0.50 -0.49 -10.94
C ILE A 127 0.34 -1.72 -11.29
N SER A 128 0.19 -2.76 -10.49
CA SER A 128 0.94 -4.00 -10.62
C SER A 128 0.00 -5.07 -11.16
N ASN A 129 0.08 -5.28 -12.48
CA ASN A 129 -0.78 -6.16 -13.27
C ASN A 129 -2.30 -5.83 -13.15
N GLY A 130 -3.13 -6.56 -13.90
CA GLY A 130 -4.58 -6.49 -13.82
C GLY A 130 -5.18 -5.20 -14.38
N THR A 131 -6.45 -4.95 -14.05
CA THR A 131 -7.22 -3.87 -14.67
C THR A 131 -7.88 -2.97 -13.64
N VAL A 132 -7.68 -1.67 -13.76
CA VAL A 132 -8.54 -0.67 -13.14
C VAL A 132 -9.61 -0.30 -14.15
N LYS A 133 -10.87 -0.58 -13.86
CA LYS A 133 -12.01 -0.17 -14.67
C LYS A 133 -12.65 1.05 -14.03
N GLY A 134 -12.53 2.19 -14.69
CA GLY A 134 -12.81 3.51 -14.14
C GLY A 134 -11.73 4.51 -14.54
N ASP A 135 -12.03 5.80 -14.38
CA ASP A 135 -11.07 6.85 -14.72
C ASP A 135 -9.95 6.93 -13.66
N VAL A 136 -8.72 7.19 -14.10
CA VAL A 136 -7.56 7.38 -13.23
C VAL A 136 -7.11 8.83 -13.31
N GLU A 137 -7.14 9.54 -12.18
CA GLU A 137 -6.66 10.91 -12.07
C GLU A 137 -5.30 10.93 -11.35
N VAL A 138 -4.26 11.40 -12.04
CA VAL A 138 -2.88 11.46 -11.55
C VAL A 138 -2.53 12.86 -11.10
N ASN A 139 -2.33 13.03 -9.79
CA ASN A 139 -2.01 14.28 -9.12
C ASN A 139 -0.60 14.33 -8.51
N ALA A 140 0.16 13.23 -8.59
CA ALA A 140 1.51 13.08 -8.06
C ALA A 140 2.48 12.54 -9.12
N GLU A 141 3.79 12.74 -8.88
CA GLU A 141 4.85 12.30 -9.78
C GLU A 141 5.08 10.78 -9.77
N GLY A 142 5.64 10.26 -10.87
CA GLY A 142 6.11 8.88 -10.93
C GLY A 142 5.01 7.84 -11.11
N PHE A 143 3.83 8.20 -11.62
CA PHE A 143 2.83 7.21 -11.99
C PHE A 143 3.35 6.29 -13.10
N HIS A 144 3.24 4.97 -12.93
CA HIS A 144 3.65 3.99 -13.95
C HIS A 144 2.91 2.63 -13.79
N GLY A 145 3.12 1.74 -14.76
CA GLY A 145 2.78 0.32 -14.67
C GLY A 145 3.99 -0.49 -14.23
N GLN A 146 3.77 -1.59 -13.51
CA GLN A 146 4.86 -2.48 -13.10
C GLN A 146 5.56 -3.10 -14.31
N THR A 147 6.89 -3.06 -14.35
CA THR A 147 7.70 -3.81 -15.32
C THR A 147 8.62 -4.83 -14.62
N GLY A 148 9.25 -5.71 -15.41
CA GLY A 148 10.28 -6.65 -14.95
C GLY A 148 9.95 -8.13 -15.16
N LYS A 149 10.97 -8.98 -14.94
CA LYS A 149 10.86 -10.43 -15.15
C LYS A 149 9.79 -11.06 -14.27
N GLY A 150 8.86 -11.77 -14.91
CA GLY A 150 7.82 -12.54 -14.22
C GLY A 150 6.55 -11.75 -13.91
N VAL A 151 6.49 -10.47 -14.29
CA VAL A 151 5.33 -9.59 -14.08
C VAL A 151 4.94 -8.77 -15.32
N ASP A 152 5.64 -8.94 -16.44
CA ASP A 152 5.40 -8.52 -17.84
C ASP A 152 4.35 -7.41 -18.11
N GLY A 153 4.30 -6.35 -17.27
CA GLY A 153 3.64 -5.09 -17.58
C GLY A 153 2.19 -5.13 -18.04
N GLU A 154 1.37 -6.05 -17.51
CA GLU A 154 -0.04 -6.14 -17.92
C GLU A 154 -0.97 -5.25 -17.08
N ALA A 155 -0.52 -4.05 -16.70
CA ALA A 155 -1.37 -3.07 -16.05
C ALA A 155 -2.24 -2.34 -17.08
N MET A 156 -3.54 -2.34 -16.86
CA MET A 156 -4.52 -1.76 -17.77
C MET A 156 -5.48 -0.80 -17.06
N ILE A 157 -5.84 0.27 -17.74
CA ILE A 157 -6.93 1.17 -17.40
C ILE A 157 -8.02 0.96 -18.46
N ASP A 158 -9.17 0.45 -18.02
CA ASP A 158 -10.40 0.47 -18.80
C ASP A 158 -11.20 1.73 -18.44
N GLY A 159 -10.80 2.86 -19.04
CA GLY A 159 -11.20 4.21 -18.66
C GLY A 159 -10.22 5.25 -19.19
N ASN A 160 -10.37 6.50 -18.75
CA ASN A 160 -9.46 7.60 -19.10
C ASN A 160 -8.28 7.69 -18.12
N LEU A 161 -7.14 8.17 -18.61
CA LEU A 161 -5.97 8.54 -17.82
C LEU A 161 -5.79 10.06 -17.84
N ILE A 162 -6.03 10.71 -16.70
CA ILE A 162 -6.14 12.17 -16.61
C ILE A 162 -5.02 12.69 -15.73
N PHE A 163 -4.12 13.50 -16.29
CA PHE A 163 -3.05 14.13 -15.53
C PHE A 163 -3.45 15.51 -15.02
N LYS A 164 -2.99 15.85 -13.81
CA LYS A 164 -3.24 17.17 -13.19
C LYS A 164 -2.68 18.34 -13.99
N ASN A 165 -1.58 18.14 -14.68
CA ASN A 165 -0.90 19.15 -15.49
C ASN A 165 -0.05 18.49 -16.59
N GLN A 166 0.44 19.31 -17.51
CA GLN A 166 1.28 18.86 -18.63
C GLN A 166 2.61 18.23 -18.17
N GLU A 167 3.19 18.71 -17.07
CA GLU A 167 4.47 18.21 -16.55
C GLU A 167 4.39 16.73 -16.14
N LEU A 168 3.33 16.34 -15.43
CA LEU A 168 3.10 14.94 -15.05
C LEU A 168 2.88 14.06 -16.28
N MET A 169 2.12 14.53 -17.27
CA MET A 169 1.90 13.79 -18.51
C MET A 169 3.19 13.64 -19.31
N ASP A 170 4.01 14.69 -19.41
CA ASP A 170 5.29 14.66 -20.11
C ASP A 170 6.28 13.72 -19.42
N ALA A 171 6.29 13.67 -18.09
CA ALA A 171 7.09 12.71 -17.33
C ALA A 171 6.66 11.27 -17.62
N TYR A 172 5.36 10.99 -17.60
CA TYR A 172 4.79 9.68 -17.94
C TYR A 172 5.11 9.25 -19.39
N ASN A 173 4.99 10.17 -20.35
CA ASN A 173 5.25 9.89 -21.77
C ASN A 173 6.73 9.60 -22.07
N LYS A 174 7.66 9.98 -21.18
CA LYS A 174 9.09 9.66 -21.30
C LYS A 174 9.46 8.29 -20.74
N LEU A 175 8.55 7.62 -20.04
CA LEU A 175 8.78 6.27 -19.54
C LEU A 175 8.98 5.28 -20.70
N PRO A 176 9.73 4.19 -20.48
CA PRO A 176 9.73 3.05 -21.39
C PRO A 176 8.30 2.55 -21.64
N SER A 177 8.03 2.05 -22.85
CA SER A 177 6.69 1.59 -23.23
C SER A 177 6.13 0.49 -22.33
N GLU A 178 7.00 -0.33 -21.77
CA GLU A 178 6.72 -1.43 -20.84
C GLU A 178 6.35 -0.96 -19.43
N GLU A 179 6.63 0.30 -19.10
CA GLU A 179 6.22 0.96 -17.84
C GLU A 179 4.98 1.82 -18.04
N GLN A 180 4.49 1.96 -19.27
CA GLN A 180 3.23 2.64 -19.54
C GLN A 180 2.07 1.66 -19.40
N VAL A 181 1.02 2.09 -18.70
CA VAL A 181 -0.21 1.30 -18.60
C VAL A 181 -0.96 1.36 -19.92
N LYS A 182 -1.61 0.25 -20.29
CA LYS A 182 -2.52 0.23 -21.43
C LYS A 182 -3.80 0.99 -21.08
N VAL A 183 -4.20 1.95 -21.89
CA VAL A 183 -5.41 2.76 -21.68
C VAL A 183 -6.41 2.51 -22.81
N THR A 184 -7.70 2.27 -22.50
CA THR A 184 -8.76 2.12 -23.50
C THR A 184 -9.47 3.43 -23.86
N GLY A 185 -9.51 4.37 -22.92
CA GLY A 185 -10.04 5.72 -23.12
C GLY A 185 -8.99 6.71 -23.58
N GLU A 186 -9.21 7.98 -23.24
CA GLU A 186 -8.30 9.07 -23.59
C GLU A 186 -7.24 9.30 -22.51
N THR A 187 -6.05 9.71 -22.95
CA THR A 187 -5.01 10.25 -22.08
C THR A 187 -4.99 11.77 -22.22
N THR A 188 -5.32 12.50 -21.16
CA THR A 188 -5.52 13.96 -21.21
C THR A 188 -4.91 14.68 -20.02
N VAL A 189 -4.87 16.01 -20.11
CA VAL A 189 -4.59 16.92 -19.00
C VAL A 189 -5.89 17.64 -18.66
N LYS A 190 -6.16 17.81 -17.35
CA LYS A 190 -7.34 18.53 -16.86
C LYS A 190 -7.26 20.06 -16.98
#